data_AF-F7NI69-F1
#
_entry.id   AF-F7NI69-F1
#
_cell.length_a   1.000
_cell.length_b   1.000
_cell.length_c   1.000
_cell.angle_alpha   90.00
_cell.angle_beta   90.00
_cell.angle_gamma   90.00
#
_symmetry.space_group_name_H-M   'P 1'
#
loop_
_entity.id
_entity.type
_entity.pdbx_description
1 polymer ?
#
loop_
_entity_poly.entity_id
_entity_poly.type
_entity_poly.pdbx_seq_one_letter_code
_entity_poly.pdbx_strand_id
1 'polypeptide(L)' 'MLLDKIPNRLVNEKSPYLLQHAYNPVDWYPWGSDAFARAKAEDKPIFLSVGYS' A
#
# COMPACT_ATOMS: atom_id res chain seq x y z
N MET A 1 0.23 9.62 -23.87
CA MET A 1 0.90 10.16 -22.67
C MET A 1 1.14 9.00 -21.73
N LEU A 2 2.39 8.61 -21.52
CA LEU A 2 2.71 7.67 -20.44
C LEU A 2 2.56 8.49 -19.15
N LEU A 3 1.50 8.24 -18.37
CA LEU A 3 1.47 8.72 -16.99
C LEU A 3 2.65 8.04 -16.29
N ASP A 4 3.57 8.83 -15.75
CA ASP A 4 4.55 8.33 -14.79
C ASP A 4 3.78 7.67 -13.65
N LYS A 5 3.77 6.33 -13.63
CA LYS A 5 3.10 5.59 -12.57
C LYS A 5 4.00 5.69 -11.34
N ILE A 6 3.64 6.57 -10.40
CA ILE A 6 4.31 6.69 -9.11
C ILE A 6 3.93 5.43 -8.29
N PRO A 7 4.89 4.60 -7.87
CA PRO A 7 4.59 3.45 -7.04
C PRO A 7 4.27 3.88 -5.61
N ASN A 8 3.36 3.15 -4.95
CA ASN A 8 3.22 3.13 -3.50
C ASN A 8 4.23 2.15 -2.87
N ARG A 9 4.14 1.96 -1.55
CA ARG A 9 5.13 1.20 -0.76
C ARG A 9 5.18 -0.29 -1.11
N LEU A 10 4.13 -0.83 -1.73
CA LEU A 10 4.08 -2.25 -2.12
C LEU A 10 5.10 -2.61 -3.20
N VAL A 11 5.74 -1.64 -3.86
CA VAL A 11 6.84 -1.90 -4.81
C VAL A 11 8.03 -2.65 -4.18
N ASN A 12 8.17 -2.58 -2.86
CA ASN A 12 9.24 -3.25 -2.11
C ASN A 12 8.86 -4.64 -1.58
N GLU A 13 7.62 -5.08 -1.79
CA GLU A 13 7.15 -6.38 -1.33
C GLU A 13 7.61 -7.51 -2.26
N LYS A 14 7.73 -8.73 -1.71
CA LYS A 14 8.08 -9.93 -2.50
C LYS A 14 6.88 -10.62 -3.11
N SER A 15 5.69 -10.39 -2.56
CA SER A 15 4.47 -11.06 -2.99
C SER A 15 4.05 -10.57 -4.39
N PRO A 16 3.89 -11.47 -5.38
CA PRO A 16 3.37 -11.08 -6.69
C PRO A 16 2.00 -10.42 -6.61
N TYR A 17 1.14 -10.88 -5.70
CA TYR A 17 -0.18 -10.28 -5.46
C TYR A 17 -0.06 -8.81 -5.00
N LEU A 18 0.83 -8.51 -4.04
CA LEU A 18 1.01 -7.13 -3.57
C LEU A 18 1.65 -6.25 -4.64
N LEU A 19 2.62 -6.79 -5.40
CA LEU A 19 3.30 -6.05 -6.48
C LEU A 19 2.34 -5.63 -7.61
N GLN A 20 1.29 -6.41 -7.88
CA GLN A 20 0.24 -6.01 -8.84
C GLN A 20 -0.49 -4.73 -8.42
N HIS A 21 -0.50 -4.40 -7.13
CA HIS A 21 -1.14 -3.20 -6.58
C HIS A 21 -0.16 -2.04 -6.32
N ALA A 22 1.13 -2.21 -6.64
CA ALA A 22 2.17 -1.21 -6.36
C ALA A 22 1.97 0.11 -7.09
N TYR A 23 1.26 0.12 -8.23
CA TYR A 23 1.00 1.34 -9.01
C TYR A 23 -0.47 1.78 -8.98
N ASN A 24 -1.25 1.22 -8.06
CA ASN A 24 -2.62 1.70 -7.84
C ASN A 24 -2.58 3.11 -7.22
N PRO A 25 -3.58 3.96 -7.50
CA PRO A 25 -3.60 5.33 -7.00
C PRO A 25 -3.79 5.44 -5.47
N VAL A 26 -4.21 4.35 -4.82
CA VAL A 26 -4.26 4.26 -3.36
C VAL A 26 -2.84 4.09 -2.83
N ASP A 27 -2.46 4.93 -1.87
CA ASP A 27 -1.18 4.86 -1.16
C ASP A 27 -1.16 3.66 -0.19
N TRP A 28 -1.10 2.44 -0.75
CA TRP A 28 -1.09 1.21 0.03
C TRP A 28 0.18 1.10 0.87
N TYR A 29 -0.01 0.61 2.09
CA TYR A 29 1.04 0.16 2.99
C TYR A 29 0.97 -1.36 3.10
N PRO A 30 2.11 -2.07 3.14
CA PRO A 30 2.11 -3.43 3.64
C PRO A 30 1.71 -3.45 5.12
N TRP A 31 1.29 -4.61 5.61
CA TRP A 31 0.98 -4.77 7.03
C TRP A 31 2.25 -4.58 7.88
N GLY A 32 2.23 -3.64 8.81
CA GLY A 32 3.39 -3.34 9.65
C GLY A 32 3.20 -2.11 10.53
N SER A 33 4.15 -1.87 11.43
CA SER A 33 4.11 -0.79 12.43
C SER A 33 3.92 0.60 11.80
N ASP A 34 4.48 0.83 10.63
CA ASP A 34 4.47 2.14 9.97
C ASP A 34 3.05 2.58 9.58
N ALA A 35 2.21 1.63 9.13
CA ALA A 35 0.81 1.89 8.81
C ALA A 35 0.03 2.30 10.07
N PHE A 36 0.25 1.60 11.19
CA PHE A 36 -0.39 1.92 12.47
C PHE A 36 0.11 3.24 13.07
N ALA A 37 1.42 3.49 12.99
CA ALA A 37 2.02 4.74 13.47
C ALA A 37 1.43 5.94 12.73
N ARG A 38 1.30 5.86 11.40
CA ARG A 38 0.66 6.90 10.59
C ARG A 38 -0.83 7.07 10.92
N ALA A 39 -1.58 5.97 11.01
CA ALA A 39 -3.00 6.00 11.36
C ALA A 39 -3.24 6.70 12.70
N LYS A 40 -2.42 6.40 13.72
CA LYS A 40 -2.49 7.05 15.03
C LYS A 40 -2.09 8.53 14.99
N ALA A 41 -1.03 8.86 14.25
CA ALA A 41 -0.55 10.25 14.16
C ALA A 41 -1.53 11.16 13.40
N GLU A 42 -2.23 10.63 12.41
CA GLU A 42 -3.20 11.37 11.60
C GLU A 42 -4.64 11.28 12.13
N ASP A 43 -4.89 10.53 13.21
CA ASP A 43 -6.22 10.20 13.74
C ASP A 43 -7.19 9.69 12.66
N LYS A 44 -6.71 8.70 11.89
CA LYS A 44 -7.46 8.09 10.79
C LYS A 44 -7.66 6.59 11.01
N PRO A 45 -8.82 6.04 10.65
CA PRO A 45 -9.04 4.60 10.68
C PRO A 45 -8.17 3.88 9.63
N ILE A 46 -7.93 2.59 9.86
CA ILE A 46 -7.25 1.72 8.90
C ILE A 46 -8.29 1.03 8.03
N PHE A 47 -8.14 1.15 6.71
CA PHE A 47 -8.82 0.30 5.75
C PHE A 47 -7.95 -0.92 5.46
N LEU A 48 -8.31 -2.07 6.00
CA LEU A 48 -7.59 -3.34 5.78
C LEU A 48 -8.22 -4.11 4.61
N SER A 49 -7.42 -4.38 3.59
CA SER A 49 -7.78 -5.29 2.48
C SER A 49 -6.91 -6.54 2.55
N VAL A 50 -7.54 -7.71 2.53
CA VAL A 50 -6.86 -9.01 2.52
C VAL A 50 -7.33 -9.79 1.31
N GLY A 51 -6.40 -10.34 0.55
CA GLY A 51 -6.67 -11.17 -0.61
C GLY A 51 -5.74 -12.37 -0.68
N TYR A 52 -6.07 -13.29 -1.57
CA TYR A 52 -5.29 -14.48 -1.88
C TYR A 52 -5.14 -14.57 -3.41
N SER A 53 -4.13 -15.30 -3.86
CA SER A 53 -3.88 -15.63 -5.27
C SER A 53 -4.17 -17.11 -5.52
#